data_AF-A0A6C0LWC7-F1
#
_entry.id   AF-A0A6C0LWC7-F1
#
_cell.length_a   1.000
_cell.length_b   1.000
_cell.length_c   1.000
_cell.angle_alpha   90.00
_cell.angle_beta   90.00
_cell.angle_gamma   90.00
#
_symmetry.space_group_name_H-M   'P 1'
#
loop_
_entity.id
_entity.type
_entity.pdbx_description
1 polymer ?
#
loop_
_entity_poly.entity_id
_entity_poly.type
_entity_poly.pdbx_seq_one_letter_code
_entity_poly.pdbx_strand_id
1 'polypeptide(L)'
;MGANSSRQYTYQQYYNAVQESGMIDNIDFKNIDIETINPYEVLNVSRHFTWNELKASYRTLATNTHPDKPGGNKELFNIITICFKKLAEELKIREEDKSHHDLKKQSTEYFDKMTNNISPHPSEVLEKNKKFTPQQFNKNFEKCKLYEEEIDFGYGSKMEESTKVREDINIEKLIKKSKIDNESFNELFNKNVKVNKELIKYKTPEPLMLSKSLQYTELGGKRPDDYSSSIEKNNTLAYTDYMRAHDGTRLVDPSLMKNVKEFKSVEEYEAYREKKATKTLSAKELKNEELKRLKSLKDEDERLERLKIYDKKVEKSYNKASQLFLR
;
A
#
# COMPACT_ATOMS: atom_id res chain seq x y z
N MET A 1 10.97 -36.33 9.99
CA MET A 1 9.99 -35.23 10.00
C MET A 1 10.34 -34.35 8.79
N GLY A 2 9.87 -34.56 7.57
CA GLY A 2 8.49 -34.67 7.12
C GLY A 2 8.36 -33.67 5.96
N ALA A 3 8.65 -34.10 4.74
CA ALA A 3 8.38 -33.34 3.52
C ALA A 3 7.68 -34.29 2.55
N ASN A 4 6.35 -34.26 2.56
CA ASN A 4 5.52 -34.95 1.58
C ASN A 4 5.69 -34.24 0.23
N SER A 5 6.60 -34.76 -0.59
CA SER A 5 6.64 -34.47 -2.03
C SER A 5 5.45 -35.19 -2.65
N SER A 6 4.37 -34.46 -2.92
CA SER A 6 3.27 -34.91 -3.77
C SER A 6 3.82 -35.14 -5.17
N ARG A 7 4.19 -36.38 -5.47
CA ARG A 7 4.45 -36.87 -6.82
C ARG A 7 3.12 -36.78 -7.59
N GLN A 8 2.94 -35.69 -8.33
CA GLN A 8 1.85 -35.55 -9.29
C GLN A 8 2.23 -36.36 -10.54
N TYR A 9 1.35 -37.31 -10.87
CA TYR A 9 1.52 -38.25 -11.96
C TYR A 9 1.19 -37.58 -13.30
N THR A 10 2.16 -37.54 -14.20
CA THR A 10 2.12 -36.85 -15.49
C THR A 10 1.55 -37.74 -16.60
N TYR A 11 0.87 -37.10 -17.56
CA TYR A 11 0.22 -37.58 -18.79
C TYR A 11 0.92 -38.73 -19.56
N GLN A 12 2.23 -38.92 -19.38
CA GLN A 12 2.96 -40.08 -19.90
C GLN A 12 2.50 -41.42 -19.29
N GLN A 13 2.09 -41.46 -18.03
CA GLN A 13 1.49 -42.67 -17.44
C GLN A 13 0.09 -42.95 -18.00
N TYR A 14 -0.66 -41.92 -18.39
CA TYR A 14 -1.95 -42.07 -19.04
C TYR A 14 -1.79 -42.72 -20.42
N TYR A 15 -0.84 -42.24 -21.24
CA TYR A 15 -0.59 -42.82 -22.56
C TYR A 15 0.01 -44.23 -22.49
N ASN A 16 0.89 -44.51 -21.51
CA ASN A 16 1.47 -45.84 -21.29
C ASN A 16 0.45 -46.84 -20.71
N ALA A 17 -0.41 -46.43 -19.77
CA ALA A 17 -1.49 -47.26 -19.24
C ALA A 17 -2.57 -47.56 -20.29
N VAL A 18 -2.84 -46.61 -21.21
CA VAL A 18 -3.74 -46.80 -22.36
C VAL A 18 -3.19 -47.81 -23.36
N GLN A 19 -1.86 -47.90 -23.51
CA GLN A 19 -1.21 -48.90 -24.36
C GLN A 19 -1.10 -50.29 -23.70
N GLU A 20 -0.92 -50.36 -22.38
CA GLU A 20 -0.71 -51.63 -21.65
C GLU A 20 -1.99 -52.34 -21.21
N SER A 21 -3.12 -51.65 -20.99
CA SER A 21 -4.28 -52.24 -20.29
C SER A 21 -5.57 -52.44 -21.09
N GLY A 22 -5.73 -51.85 -22.28
CA GLY A 22 -6.93 -52.06 -23.11
C GLY A 22 -8.28 -51.76 -22.43
N MET A 23 -8.31 -50.93 -21.37
CA MET A 23 -9.51 -50.66 -20.56
C MET A 23 -9.65 -49.14 -20.33
N ILE A 24 -10.49 -48.48 -21.15
CA ILE A 24 -10.75 -47.02 -21.13
C ILE A 24 -11.93 -46.66 -20.19
N ASP A 25 -12.55 -47.63 -19.51
CA ASP A 25 -13.91 -47.43 -18.99
C ASP A 25 -14.04 -46.91 -17.55
N ASN A 26 -12.96 -46.51 -16.84
CA ASN A 26 -13.06 -46.06 -15.44
C ASN A 26 -12.20 -44.83 -15.09
N ILE A 27 -12.33 -43.73 -15.84
CA ILE A 27 -11.91 -42.41 -15.36
C ILE A 27 -13.14 -41.48 -15.47
N ASP A 28 -13.67 -41.05 -14.33
CA ASP A 28 -14.81 -40.13 -14.27
C ASP A 28 -14.32 -38.68 -14.44
N PHE A 29 -14.31 -38.22 -15.69
CA PHE A 29 -13.83 -36.89 -16.09
C PHE A 29 -14.72 -35.73 -15.59
N LYS A 30 -15.88 -36.01 -14.99
CA LYS A 30 -16.79 -35.02 -14.41
C LYS A 30 -16.29 -34.37 -13.12
N ASN A 31 -15.40 -35.04 -12.39
CA ASN A 31 -14.96 -34.64 -11.05
C ASN A 31 -13.51 -34.10 -11.03
N ILE A 32 -12.94 -33.74 -12.18
CA ILE A 32 -11.59 -33.18 -12.22
C ILE A 32 -11.65 -31.69 -11.86
N ASP A 33 -10.96 -31.31 -10.79
CA ASP A 33 -10.86 -29.93 -10.34
C ASP A 33 -9.96 -29.10 -11.28
N ILE A 34 -10.62 -28.30 -12.13
CA ILE A 34 -10.03 -27.47 -13.20
C ILE A 34 -9.03 -26.42 -12.66
N GLU A 35 -9.06 -26.13 -11.36
CA GLU A 35 -8.13 -25.20 -10.71
C GLU A 35 -6.78 -25.84 -10.36
N THR A 36 -6.74 -27.16 -10.19
CA THR A 36 -5.51 -27.90 -9.82
C THR A 36 -4.70 -28.40 -11.01
N ILE A 37 -5.28 -28.36 -12.21
CA ILE A 37 -4.66 -28.84 -13.45
C ILE A 37 -3.64 -27.83 -13.97
N ASN A 38 -2.44 -28.30 -14.28
CA ASN A 38 -1.40 -27.50 -14.93
C ASN A 38 -1.70 -27.33 -16.44
N PRO A 39 -2.08 -26.12 -16.93
CA PRO A 39 -2.47 -25.91 -18.33
C PRO A 39 -1.34 -26.15 -19.33
N TYR A 40 -0.08 -25.96 -18.90
CA TYR A 40 1.12 -26.16 -19.71
C TYR A 40 1.33 -27.63 -20.08
N GLU A 41 1.06 -28.53 -19.12
CA GLU A 41 1.23 -29.97 -19.31
C GLU A 41 0.10 -30.54 -20.17
N VAL A 42 -1.13 -30.06 -20.00
CA VAL A 42 -2.29 -30.48 -20.80
C VAL A 42 -2.13 -30.14 -22.27
N LEU A 43 -1.65 -28.93 -22.57
CA LEU A 43 -1.43 -28.47 -23.94
C LEU A 43 -0.03 -28.84 -24.47
N ASN A 44 0.82 -29.44 -23.63
CA ASN A 44 2.19 -29.82 -23.95
C ASN A 44 3.00 -28.65 -24.55
N VAL A 45 2.95 -27.50 -23.88
CA VAL A 45 3.65 -26.27 -24.27
C VAL A 45 4.64 -25.83 -23.19
N SER A 46 5.80 -25.33 -23.62
CA SER A 46 6.82 -24.75 -22.73
C SER A 46 6.28 -23.51 -22.00
N ARG A 47 6.88 -23.09 -20.88
CA ARG A 47 6.51 -21.84 -20.18
C ARG A 47 6.72 -20.58 -21.03
N HIS A 48 7.67 -20.63 -21.97
CA HIS A 48 7.99 -19.56 -22.91
C HIS A 48 7.45 -19.85 -24.31
N PHE A 49 6.17 -20.17 -24.41
CA PHE A 49 5.52 -20.50 -25.68
C PHE A 49 5.15 -19.22 -26.47
N THR A 50 5.12 -19.34 -27.79
CA THR A 50 4.61 -18.31 -28.70
C THR A 50 3.14 -18.55 -29.04
N TRP A 51 2.44 -17.51 -29.52
CA TRP A 51 1.03 -17.61 -29.94
C TRP A 51 0.79 -18.68 -31.01
N ASN A 52 1.75 -18.85 -31.92
CA ASN A 52 1.67 -19.85 -33.00
C ASN A 52 1.80 -21.27 -32.45
N GLU A 53 2.67 -21.50 -31.47
CA GLU A 53 2.85 -22.79 -30.80
C GLU A 53 1.62 -23.17 -29.95
N LEU A 54 1.03 -22.20 -29.25
CA LEU A 54 -0.22 -22.41 -28.50
C LEU A 54 -1.38 -22.78 -29.45
N LYS A 55 -1.50 -22.10 -30.60
CA LYS A 55 -2.52 -22.41 -31.60
C LYS A 55 -2.30 -23.77 -32.25
N ALA A 56 -1.05 -24.13 -32.53
CA ALA A 56 -0.71 -25.40 -33.16
C ALA A 56 -1.03 -26.59 -32.23
N SER A 57 -0.61 -26.52 -30.97
CA SER A 57 -0.90 -27.54 -29.95
C SER A 57 -2.39 -27.67 -29.66
N TYR A 58 -3.11 -26.55 -29.56
CA TYR A 58 -4.57 -26.59 -29.41
C TYR A 58 -5.24 -27.23 -30.62
N ARG A 59 -4.82 -26.88 -31.84
CA ARG A 59 -5.42 -27.45 -33.07
C ARG A 59 -5.22 -28.97 -33.14
N THR A 60 -4.04 -29.49 -32.81
CA THR A 60 -3.78 -30.93 -32.84
C THR A 60 -4.62 -31.67 -31.78
N LEU A 61 -4.67 -31.16 -30.55
CA LEU A 61 -5.43 -31.77 -29.46
C LEU A 61 -6.95 -31.66 -29.66
N ALA A 62 -7.44 -30.51 -30.09
CA ALA A 62 -8.86 -30.30 -30.43
C ALA A 62 -9.30 -31.22 -31.57
N THR A 63 -8.45 -31.43 -32.57
CA THR A 63 -8.74 -32.31 -33.70
C THR A 63 -8.80 -33.78 -33.28
N ASN A 64 -8.10 -34.19 -32.22
CA ASN A 64 -8.09 -35.58 -31.74
C ASN A 64 -9.20 -35.86 -30.72
N THR A 65 -9.60 -34.85 -29.95
CA THR A 65 -10.56 -34.99 -28.84
C THR A 65 -11.98 -34.51 -29.18
N HIS A 66 -12.19 -34.02 -30.40
CA HIS A 66 -13.48 -33.51 -30.87
C HIS A 66 -14.60 -34.56 -30.71
N PRO A 67 -15.79 -34.19 -30.19
CA PRO A 67 -16.89 -35.13 -29.94
C PRO A 67 -17.40 -35.84 -31.21
N ASP A 68 -17.25 -35.22 -32.38
CA ASP A 68 -17.70 -35.79 -33.66
C ASP A 68 -16.71 -36.81 -34.28
N LYS A 69 -15.58 -37.10 -33.61
CA LYS A 69 -14.61 -38.09 -34.09
C LYS A 69 -14.72 -39.43 -33.36
N PRO A 70 -14.36 -40.55 -34.02
CA PRO A 70 -14.32 -41.85 -33.35
C PRO A 70 -13.29 -41.80 -32.20
N GLY A 71 -13.77 -41.98 -30.96
CA GLY A 71 -12.96 -41.84 -29.74
C GLY A 71 -12.95 -40.45 -29.10
N GLY A 72 -13.78 -39.52 -29.58
CA GLY A 72 -13.93 -38.17 -29.01
C GLY A 72 -14.60 -38.15 -27.65
N ASN A 73 -14.17 -37.22 -26.78
CA ASN A 73 -14.75 -37.01 -25.46
C ASN A 73 -15.02 -35.52 -25.23
N LYS A 74 -16.30 -35.16 -25.05
CA LYS A 74 -16.77 -33.79 -24.85
C LYS A 74 -16.17 -33.12 -23.61
N GLU A 75 -15.97 -33.88 -22.53
CA GLU A 75 -15.43 -33.36 -21.27
C GLU A 75 -13.94 -33.05 -21.40
N LEU A 76 -13.18 -33.95 -22.04
CA LEU A 76 -11.77 -33.75 -22.35
C LEU A 76 -11.56 -32.55 -23.29
N PHE A 77 -12.42 -32.40 -24.30
CA PHE A 77 -12.40 -31.25 -25.20
C PHE A 77 -12.63 -29.94 -24.44
N ASN A 78 -13.62 -29.90 -23.53
CA ASN A 78 -13.89 -28.73 -22.69
C ASN A 78 -12.68 -28.35 -21.82
N ILE A 79 -12.01 -29.34 -21.21
CA ILE A 79 -10.80 -29.11 -20.40
C ILE A 79 -9.70 -28.46 -21.26
N ILE A 80 -9.45 -29.00 -22.46
CA ILE A 80 -8.45 -28.47 -23.40
C ILE A 80 -8.80 -27.03 -23.81
N THR A 81 -10.07 -26.73 -24.09
CA THR A 81 -10.52 -25.36 -24.42
C THR A 81 -10.34 -24.39 -23.25
N ILE A 82 -10.60 -24.81 -22.02
CA ILE A 82 -10.41 -23.97 -20.82
C ILE A 82 -8.91 -23.69 -20.60
N CYS A 83 -8.06 -24.72 -20.69
CA CYS A 83 -6.60 -24.56 -20.60
C CYS A 83 -6.06 -23.61 -21.68
N PHE A 84 -6.58 -23.69 -22.90
CA PHE A 84 -6.20 -22.78 -23.99
C PHE A 84 -6.58 -21.33 -23.69
N LYS A 85 -7.79 -21.09 -23.19
CA LYS A 85 -8.22 -19.73 -22.80
C LYS A 85 -7.34 -19.16 -21.69
N LYS A 86 -7.05 -19.95 -20.66
CA LYS A 86 -6.16 -19.54 -19.55
C LYS A 86 -4.78 -19.13 -20.07
N LEU A 87 -4.14 -19.96 -20.91
CA LEU A 87 -2.81 -19.64 -21.46
C LEU A 87 -2.85 -18.47 -22.47
N ALA A 88 -3.95 -18.31 -23.22
CA ALA A 88 -4.12 -17.18 -24.12
C ALA A 88 -4.25 -15.84 -23.36
N GLU A 89 -4.99 -15.82 -22.26
CA GLU A 89 -5.08 -14.67 -21.36
C GLU A 89 -3.72 -14.37 -20.71
N GLU A 90 -2.99 -15.40 -20.25
CA GLU A 90 -1.66 -15.22 -19.68
C GLU A 90 -0.66 -14.62 -20.68
N LEU A 91 -0.65 -15.13 -21.93
CA LEU A 91 0.22 -14.59 -22.98
C LEU A 91 -0.14 -13.14 -23.30
N LYS A 92 -1.43 -12.81 -23.34
CA LYS A 92 -1.90 -11.44 -23.53
C LYS A 92 -1.44 -10.52 -22.41
N ILE A 93 -1.53 -10.96 -21.15
CA ILE A 93 -1.04 -10.19 -19.99
C ILE A 93 0.48 -9.98 -20.08
N ARG A 94 1.23 -11.02 -20.47
CA ARG A 94 2.69 -10.96 -20.65
C ARG A 94 3.12 -10.00 -21.75
N GLU A 95 2.33 -9.90 -22.83
CA GLU A 95 2.54 -8.90 -23.90
C GLU A 95 2.02 -7.51 -23.50
N GLU A 96 1.04 -7.44 -22.59
CA GLU A 96 0.44 -6.20 -22.07
C GLU A 96 1.24 -5.54 -20.94
N ASP A 97 2.36 -6.13 -20.48
CA ASP A 97 3.35 -5.49 -19.62
C ASP A 97 4.02 -4.31 -20.36
N LYS A 98 3.26 -3.24 -20.52
CA LYS A 98 3.65 -2.00 -21.19
C LYS A 98 4.68 -1.29 -20.32
N SER A 99 5.73 -0.77 -20.96
CA SER A 99 6.70 0.09 -20.29
C SER A 99 6.00 1.34 -19.71
N HIS A 100 6.50 1.87 -18.59
CA HIS A 100 6.02 3.13 -17.99
C HIS A 100 5.95 4.27 -19.03
N HIS A 101 6.88 4.30 -19.99
CA HIS A 101 6.88 5.29 -21.06
C HIS A 101 5.67 5.13 -22.01
N ASP A 102 5.31 3.90 -22.37
CA ASP A 102 4.17 3.61 -23.23
C ASP A 102 2.85 3.89 -22.52
N LEU A 103 2.75 3.57 -21.22
CA LEU A 103 1.60 3.93 -20.39
C LEU A 103 1.41 5.44 -20.31
N LYS A 104 2.51 6.19 -20.08
CA LYS A 104 2.47 7.66 -20.06
C LYS A 104 2.02 8.22 -21.41
N LYS A 105 2.56 7.70 -22.52
CA LYS A 105 2.21 8.13 -23.88
C LYS A 105 0.74 7.84 -24.22
N GLN A 106 0.24 6.65 -23.88
CA GLN A 106 -1.16 6.29 -24.09
C GLN A 106 -2.10 7.16 -23.26
N SER A 107 -1.73 7.45 -22.01
CA SER A 107 -2.46 8.36 -21.14
C SER A 107 -2.55 9.76 -21.74
N THR A 108 -1.41 10.34 -22.16
CA THR A 108 -1.40 11.66 -22.81
C THR A 108 -2.22 11.68 -24.10
N GLU A 109 -2.06 10.67 -24.96
CA GLU A 109 -2.85 10.57 -26.21
C GLU A 109 -4.35 10.43 -25.95
N TYR A 110 -4.75 9.72 -24.88
CA TYR A 110 -6.14 9.61 -24.48
C TYR A 110 -6.72 10.96 -24.04
N PHE A 111 -6.00 11.68 -23.18
CA PHE A 111 -6.42 13.02 -22.74
C PHE A 111 -6.42 14.03 -23.89
N ASP A 112 -5.44 13.99 -24.79
CA ASP A 112 -5.37 14.86 -25.96
C ASP A 112 -6.53 14.59 -26.95
N LYS A 113 -6.95 13.33 -27.12
CA LYS A 113 -8.13 13.00 -27.93
C LYS A 113 -9.43 13.49 -27.30
N MET A 114 -9.49 13.52 -25.97
CA MET A 114 -10.64 13.97 -25.19
C MET A 114 -10.77 15.50 -25.18
N THR A 115 -9.65 16.25 -25.20
CA THR A 115 -9.65 17.72 -25.27
C THR A 115 -9.87 18.26 -26.68
N ASN A 116 -9.47 17.52 -27.72
CA ASN A 116 -9.59 17.94 -29.12
C ASN A 116 -10.95 17.62 -29.78
N ASN A 117 -12.00 17.29 -29.01
CA ASN A 117 -13.38 17.04 -29.49
C ASN A 117 -13.55 15.89 -30.51
N ILE A 118 -12.59 14.96 -30.63
CA ILE A 118 -12.68 13.82 -31.56
C ILE A 118 -13.58 12.72 -30.99
N SER A 119 -13.70 12.65 -29.67
CA SER A 119 -14.67 11.82 -28.95
C SER A 119 -15.52 12.75 -28.07
N PRO A 120 -16.86 12.62 -28.09
CA PRO A 120 -17.70 13.41 -27.19
C PRO A 120 -17.30 13.13 -25.75
N HIS A 121 -17.17 14.19 -24.96
CA HIS A 121 -16.93 14.05 -23.53
C HIS A 121 -18.08 13.20 -22.94
N PRO A 122 -17.85 12.28 -21.99
CA PRO A 122 -18.93 11.48 -21.41
C PRO A 122 -20.09 12.32 -20.86
N SER A 123 -19.86 13.60 -20.52
CA SER A 123 -20.92 14.56 -20.16
C SER A 123 -21.78 15.08 -21.31
N GLU A 124 -21.36 14.95 -22.57
CA GLU A 124 -22.16 15.29 -23.77
C GLU A 124 -23.14 14.17 -24.15
N VAL A 125 -23.01 12.99 -23.52
CA VAL A 125 -24.00 11.91 -23.58
C VAL A 125 -25.21 12.20 -22.68
N LEU A 126 -25.12 13.20 -21.78
CA LEU A 126 -26.31 13.69 -21.06
C LEU A 126 -27.35 14.21 -22.04
N GLU A 127 -28.61 13.87 -21.74
CA GLU A 127 -29.80 14.27 -22.49
C GLU A 127 -29.69 15.70 -23.05
N LYS A 128 -29.82 15.84 -24.39
CA LYS A 128 -29.68 17.08 -25.20
C LYS A 128 -30.41 18.33 -24.66
N ASN A 129 -31.27 18.20 -23.65
CA ASN A 129 -32.18 19.24 -23.16
C ASN A 129 -31.97 19.66 -21.69
N LYS A 130 -31.01 19.09 -20.94
CA LYS A 130 -30.70 19.55 -19.56
C LYS A 130 -29.37 20.30 -19.52
N LYS A 131 -29.42 21.60 -19.24
CA LYS A 131 -28.23 22.40 -18.94
C LYS A 131 -27.60 21.92 -17.62
N PHE A 132 -26.38 21.44 -17.68
CA PHE A 132 -25.58 21.08 -16.51
C PHE A 132 -25.37 22.30 -15.62
N THR A 133 -25.89 22.28 -14.39
CA THR A 133 -25.74 23.38 -13.43
C THR A 133 -24.65 23.07 -12.40
N PRO A 134 -23.88 24.07 -11.92
CA PRO A 134 -22.88 23.87 -10.88
C PRO A 134 -23.45 23.26 -9.59
N GLN A 135 -24.71 23.55 -9.25
CA GLN A 135 -25.36 22.98 -8.06
C GLN A 135 -25.61 21.48 -8.22
N GLN A 136 -25.98 21.02 -9.42
CA GLN A 136 -26.16 19.61 -9.72
C GLN A 136 -24.82 18.87 -9.75
N PHE A 137 -23.77 19.49 -10.28
CA PHE A 137 -22.41 18.98 -10.20
C PHE A 137 -21.97 18.81 -8.75
N ASN A 138 -22.01 19.87 -7.95
CA ASN A 138 -21.58 19.83 -6.55
C ASN A 138 -22.36 18.76 -5.78
N LYS A 139 -23.68 18.65 -5.99
CA LYS A 139 -24.50 17.60 -5.37
C LYS A 139 -24.09 16.19 -5.80
N ASN A 140 -23.78 15.97 -7.07
CA ASN A 140 -23.35 14.67 -7.57
C ASN A 140 -21.90 14.35 -7.15
N PHE A 141 -21.04 15.36 -7.11
CA PHE A 141 -19.66 15.27 -6.63
C PHE A 141 -19.63 14.89 -5.16
N GLU A 142 -20.33 15.62 -4.28
CA GLU A 142 -20.41 15.30 -2.84
C GLU A 142 -20.94 13.88 -2.58
N LYS A 143 -21.81 13.37 -3.45
CA LYS A 143 -22.33 12.00 -3.36
C LYS A 143 -21.33 10.91 -3.76
N CYS A 144 -20.33 11.25 -4.58
CA CYS A 144 -19.32 10.32 -5.08
C CYS A 144 -17.93 10.61 -4.49
N LYS A 145 -17.76 11.72 -3.79
CA LYS A 145 -16.51 12.08 -3.12
C LYS A 145 -16.14 10.97 -2.14
N LEU A 146 -14.91 10.48 -2.28
CA LEU A 146 -14.31 9.55 -1.35
C LEU A 146 -13.51 10.36 -0.35
N TYR A 147 -13.75 10.10 0.93
CA TYR A 147 -12.99 10.70 2.01
C TYR A 147 -11.83 9.78 2.37
N GLU A 148 -10.64 10.34 2.39
CA GLU A 148 -9.41 9.65 2.79
C GLU A 148 -8.96 10.18 4.15
N GLU A 149 -8.89 9.29 5.14
CA GLU A 149 -8.60 9.68 6.53
C GLU A 149 -7.20 10.31 6.70
N GLU A 150 -6.27 10.02 5.80
CA GLU A 150 -4.92 10.58 5.81
C GLU A 150 -4.88 12.04 5.31
N ILE A 151 -5.76 12.39 4.37
CA ILE A 151 -5.74 13.68 3.66
C ILE A 151 -6.83 14.63 4.16
N ASP A 152 -8.04 14.13 4.37
CA ASP A 152 -9.22 14.95 4.66
C ASP A 152 -9.37 15.28 6.15
N PHE A 153 -8.58 14.66 7.03
CA PHE A 153 -8.69 14.85 8.48
C PHE A 153 -7.61 15.80 8.99
N GLY A 154 -8.04 16.86 9.69
CA GLY A 154 -7.15 17.84 10.31
C GLY A 154 -7.48 18.11 11.77
N TYR A 155 -7.00 19.24 12.30
CA TYR A 155 -7.24 19.68 13.67
C TYR A 155 -8.40 20.66 13.83
N GLY A 156 -9.23 20.86 12.79
CA GLY A 156 -10.33 21.82 12.83
C GLY A 156 -11.28 21.64 14.01
N SER A 157 -11.57 20.39 14.41
CA SER A 157 -12.41 20.10 15.59
C SER A 157 -11.78 20.47 16.93
N LYS A 158 -10.46 20.67 16.97
CA LYS A 158 -9.70 21.08 18.16
C LYS A 158 -9.37 22.58 18.15
N MET A 159 -9.59 23.27 17.02
CA MET A 159 -9.35 24.69 16.88
C MET A 159 -10.61 25.46 17.24
N GLU A 160 -10.46 26.63 17.86
CA GLU A 160 -11.58 27.55 18.05
C GLU A 160 -12.01 28.14 16.70
N GLU A 161 -13.31 28.37 16.54
CA GLU A 161 -13.85 28.98 15.34
C GLU A 161 -13.30 30.40 15.20
N SER A 162 -12.76 30.71 14.03
CA SER A 162 -12.21 32.05 13.76
C SER A 162 -13.27 33.13 13.97
N THR A 163 -12.98 34.08 14.85
CA THR A 163 -13.80 35.26 15.09
C THR A 163 -13.23 36.47 14.33
N LYS A 164 -14.10 37.39 13.88
CA LYS A 164 -13.66 38.65 13.25
C LYS A 164 -13.14 39.67 14.27
N VAL A 165 -13.43 39.43 15.54
CA VAL A 165 -12.98 40.26 16.66
C VAL A 165 -11.59 39.79 17.03
N ARG A 166 -10.61 40.68 16.93
CA ARG A 166 -9.25 40.39 17.38
C ARG A 166 -9.27 40.36 18.90
N GLU A 167 -8.95 39.21 19.48
CA GLU A 167 -8.74 39.12 20.93
C GLU A 167 -7.41 39.79 21.29
N ASP A 168 -7.46 40.71 22.25
CA ASP A 168 -6.26 41.30 22.81
C ASP A 168 -5.58 40.29 23.73
N ILE A 169 -4.47 39.72 23.26
CA ILE A 169 -3.65 38.82 24.07
C ILE A 169 -2.94 39.68 25.12
N ASN A 170 -3.36 39.59 26.38
CA ASN A 170 -2.71 40.27 27.50
C ASN A 170 -1.39 39.57 27.83
N ILE A 171 -0.33 39.88 27.08
CA ILE A 171 1.03 39.37 27.34
C ILE A 171 1.69 40.26 28.38
N GLU A 172 1.75 39.79 29.63
CA GLU A 172 2.48 40.49 30.68
C GLU A 172 3.98 40.59 30.35
N LYS A 173 4.54 41.80 30.46
CA LYS A 173 5.98 42.02 30.28
C LYS A 173 6.76 41.42 31.47
N LEU A 174 7.18 40.17 31.31
CA LEU A 174 7.95 39.43 32.33
C LEU A 174 9.35 40.04 32.57
N ILE A 175 9.95 40.66 31.55
CA ILE A 175 11.27 41.28 31.63
C ILE A 175 11.11 42.78 31.91
N LYS A 176 11.39 43.19 33.15
CA LYS A 176 11.25 44.60 33.58
C LYS A 176 12.52 45.44 33.41
N LYS A 177 13.69 44.83 33.15
CA LYS A 177 14.98 45.51 32.99
C LYS A 177 15.33 45.72 31.51
N SER A 178 16.07 46.78 31.20
CA SER A 178 16.55 47.13 29.84
C SER A 178 17.72 46.29 29.36
N LYS A 179 18.49 45.67 30.27
CA LYS A 179 19.55 44.69 29.99
C LYS A 179 19.28 43.41 30.77
N ILE A 180 19.48 42.27 30.10
CA ILE A 180 19.25 40.93 30.63
C ILE A 180 20.58 40.17 30.53
N ASP A 181 21.00 39.57 31.63
CA ASP A 181 22.14 38.65 31.64
C ASP A 181 21.66 37.22 31.40
N ASN A 182 22.49 36.37 30.79
CA ASN A 182 22.14 34.99 30.44
C ASN A 182 21.63 34.17 31.64
N GLU A 183 22.21 34.37 32.83
CA GLU A 183 21.77 33.69 34.05
C GLU A 183 20.38 34.13 34.47
N SER A 184 20.13 35.44 34.50
CA SER A 184 18.82 36.01 34.85
C SER A 184 17.72 35.60 33.87
N PHE A 185 18.05 35.46 32.58
CA PHE A 185 17.14 34.90 31.58
C PHE A 185 16.83 33.43 31.86
N ASN A 186 17.86 32.62 32.08
CA ASN A 186 17.69 31.18 32.32
C ASN A 186 16.85 30.91 33.57
N GLU A 187 17.03 31.67 34.65
CA GLU A 187 16.19 31.54 35.86
C GLU A 187 14.72 31.89 35.61
N LEU A 188 14.45 33.04 34.94
CA LEU A 188 13.10 33.45 34.56
C LEU A 188 12.44 32.43 33.63
N PHE A 189 13.19 31.94 32.65
CA PHE A 189 12.73 30.93 31.70
C PHE A 189 12.40 29.60 32.41
N ASN A 190 13.32 29.08 33.23
CA ASN A 190 13.13 27.84 33.98
C ASN A 190 11.97 27.91 34.98
N LYS A 191 11.67 29.10 35.52
CA LYS A 191 10.55 29.33 36.44
C LYS A 191 9.20 29.34 35.71
N ASN A 192 9.13 29.97 34.54
CA ASN A 192 7.88 30.19 33.82
C ASN A 192 7.54 29.05 32.84
N VAL A 193 8.55 28.37 32.29
CA VAL A 193 8.39 27.22 31.40
C VAL A 193 8.62 25.95 32.21
N LYS A 194 7.54 25.32 32.66
CA LYS A 194 7.59 24.07 33.43
C LYS A 194 8.10 22.94 32.54
N VAL A 195 8.99 22.12 33.10
CA VAL A 195 9.37 20.83 32.47
C VAL A 195 8.22 19.86 32.69
N ASN A 196 7.55 19.44 31.61
CA ASN A 196 6.55 18.39 31.70
C ASN A 196 7.23 17.08 32.14
N LYS A 197 6.67 16.41 33.15
CA LYS A 197 7.10 15.08 33.58
C LYS A 197 6.59 14.06 32.56
N GLU A 198 7.21 14.02 31.41
CA GLU A 198 6.84 13.11 30.35
C GLU A 198 7.20 11.67 30.69
N LEU A 199 6.32 10.77 30.31
CA LEU A 199 6.54 9.34 30.41
C LEU A 199 7.59 8.97 29.34
N ILE A 200 8.82 8.71 29.76
CA ILE A 200 9.92 8.38 28.83
C ILE A 200 9.58 7.06 28.12
N LYS A 201 9.13 7.17 26.87
CA LYS A 201 8.86 6.02 26.00
C LYS A 201 10.18 5.55 25.38
N TYR A 202 10.79 4.52 25.97
CA TYR A 202 11.94 3.86 25.36
C TYR A 202 11.52 3.16 24.06
N LYS A 203 11.94 3.72 22.92
CA LYS A 203 11.81 3.09 21.60
C LYS A 203 13.11 2.41 21.22
N THR A 204 13.02 1.19 20.71
CA THR A 204 14.14 0.53 20.02
C THR A 204 14.49 1.34 18.77
N PRO A 205 15.76 1.36 18.30
CA PRO A 205 16.10 2.00 17.04
C PRO A 205 15.26 1.39 15.91
N GLU A 206 14.66 2.24 15.08
CA GLU A 206 13.87 1.85 13.92
C GLU A 206 14.67 2.17 12.64
N PRO A 207 14.54 1.34 11.59
CA PRO A 207 15.23 1.60 10.34
C PRO A 207 14.76 2.94 9.77
N LEU A 208 15.73 3.80 9.42
CA LEU A 208 15.43 5.05 8.74
C LEU A 208 15.04 4.76 7.29
N MET A 209 14.01 5.44 6.80
CA MET A 209 13.67 5.44 5.38
C MET A 209 14.82 6.08 4.61
N LEU A 210 15.45 5.33 3.70
CA LEU A 210 16.63 5.77 2.93
C LEU A 210 16.32 6.96 2.02
N SER A 211 15.09 7.07 1.53
CA SER A 211 14.69 8.10 0.58
C SER A 211 13.73 9.10 1.21
N LYS A 212 14.29 10.06 1.98
CA LYS A 212 13.53 11.16 2.55
C LYS A 212 13.12 12.23 1.51
N SER A 213 13.68 12.16 0.31
CA SER A 213 13.36 13.07 -0.80
C SER A 213 12.21 12.58 -1.68
N LEU A 214 11.89 11.28 -1.65
CA LEU A 214 10.73 10.76 -2.36
C LEU A 214 9.47 11.10 -1.58
N GLN A 215 8.57 11.84 -2.21
CA GLN A 215 7.21 11.99 -1.73
C GLN A 215 6.47 10.69 -2.02
N TYR A 216 6.02 10.01 -0.99
CA TYR A 216 5.17 8.83 -1.09
C TYR A 216 4.10 8.89 0.00
N THR A 217 3.03 8.14 -0.23
CA THR A 217 1.94 7.93 0.73
C THR A 217 1.78 6.43 0.90
N GLU A 218 1.68 5.97 2.15
CA GLU A 218 1.49 4.56 2.43
C GLU A 218 0.06 4.14 2.11
N LEU A 219 -0.12 3.18 1.20
CA LEU A 219 -1.45 2.69 0.86
C LEU A 219 -2.10 2.02 2.07
N GLY A 220 -3.35 2.38 2.38
CA GLY A 220 -4.06 1.86 3.56
C GLY A 220 -3.45 2.30 4.89
N GLY A 221 -2.62 3.35 4.87
CA GLY A 221 -2.03 3.98 6.05
C GLY A 221 -3.08 4.34 7.11
N LYS A 222 -2.63 4.42 8.36
CA LYS A 222 -3.45 5.03 9.43
C LYS A 222 -3.31 6.55 9.30
N ARG A 223 -4.33 7.27 9.77
CA ARG A 223 -4.25 8.73 9.89
C ARG A 223 -2.95 9.13 10.61
N PRO A 224 -2.15 10.06 10.05
CA PRO A 224 -0.94 10.53 10.70
C PRO A 224 -1.27 11.36 11.95
N ASP A 225 -0.52 11.11 13.01
CA ASP A 225 -0.62 11.84 14.29
C ASP A 225 0.30 13.08 14.33
N ASP A 226 1.28 13.18 13.43
CA ASP A 226 2.24 14.28 13.34
C ASP A 226 2.42 14.71 11.87
N TYR A 227 1.99 15.92 11.55
CA TYR A 227 2.13 16.57 10.25
C TYR A 227 3.39 17.47 10.18
N SER A 228 4.37 17.31 11.07
CA SER A 228 5.61 18.10 11.03
C SER A 228 6.48 17.74 9.82
N SER A 229 7.15 18.74 9.26
CA SER A 229 8.16 18.52 8.22
C SER A 229 9.44 17.90 8.77
N SER A 230 10.15 17.14 7.94
CA SER A 230 11.53 16.75 8.22
C SER A 230 12.44 17.99 8.16
N ILE A 231 13.28 18.17 9.18
CA ILE A 231 14.23 19.29 9.33
C ILE A 231 15.36 19.24 8.29
N GLU A 232 15.50 18.13 7.57
CA GLU A 232 16.62 17.89 6.66
C GLU A 232 16.42 18.57 5.29
N LYS A 233 17.04 19.76 5.16
CA LYS A 233 17.55 20.41 3.93
C LYS A 233 16.68 20.29 2.67
N ASN A 234 15.48 20.87 2.70
CA ASN A 234 14.90 21.43 1.49
C ASN A 234 14.95 22.95 1.62
N ASN A 235 15.07 23.68 0.50
CA ASN A 235 15.05 25.15 0.46
C ASN A 235 13.67 25.75 0.84
N THR A 236 12.81 24.94 1.44
CA THR A 236 11.44 25.21 1.86
C THR A 236 11.40 25.39 3.38
N LEU A 237 10.53 26.28 3.85
CA LEU A 237 10.35 26.56 5.27
C LEU A 237 10.00 25.26 6.03
N ALA A 238 10.78 24.94 7.07
CA ALA A 238 10.43 23.87 7.99
C ALA A 238 9.19 24.28 8.79
N TYR A 239 8.24 23.36 8.92
CA TYR A 239 7.02 23.52 9.70
C TYR A 239 6.88 22.41 10.74
N THR A 240 6.16 22.72 11.81
CA THR A 240 5.84 21.79 12.89
C THR A 240 4.34 21.67 13.01
N ASP A 241 3.87 20.48 13.37
CA ASP A 241 2.48 20.18 13.62
C ASP A 241 1.92 21.10 14.72
N TYR A 242 0.70 21.58 14.52
CA TYR A 242 -0.03 22.44 15.46
C TYR A 242 -0.15 21.81 16.86
N MET A 243 -0.52 20.53 16.98
CA MET A 243 -0.61 19.84 18.26
C MET A 243 0.76 19.77 18.95
N ARG A 244 1.78 19.41 18.18
CA ARG A 244 3.16 19.30 18.68
C ARG A 244 3.71 20.64 19.16
N ALA A 245 3.36 21.73 18.48
CA ALA A 245 3.74 23.08 18.90
C ALA A 245 3.06 23.49 20.23
N HIS A 246 1.85 22.98 20.50
CA HIS A 246 1.09 23.28 21.71
C HIS A 246 1.36 22.34 22.89
N ASP A 247 2.05 21.21 22.70
CA ASP A 247 2.43 20.30 23.79
C ASP A 247 3.34 20.96 24.84
N GLY A 248 3.91 22.15 24.55
CA GLY A 248 4.61 22.99 25.52
C GLY A 248 5.90 22.34 26.06
N THR A 249 6.40 21.32 25.37
CA THR A 249 7.53 20.53 25.81
C THR A 249 8.81 21.30 25.59
N ARG A 250 9.65 21.35 26.62
CA ARG A 250 10.99 21.91 26.51
C ARG A 250 11.84 20.94 25.70
N LEU A 251 12.44 21.41 24.60
CA LEU A 251 13.32 20.62 23.72
C LEU A 251 14.37 19.78 24.46
N VAL A 252 14.92 20.31 25.57
CA VAL A 252 15.92 19.61 26.39
C VAL A 252 15.68 19.94 27.87
N ASP A 253 15.47 18.93 28.70
CA ASP A 253 15.56 19.05 30.15
C ASP A 253 17.05 19.03 30.58
N PRO A 254 17.59 20.12 31.16
CA PRO A 254 18.96 20.17 31.66
C PRO A 254 19.29 19.06 32.67
N SER A 255 18.27 18.52 33.35
CA SER A 255 18.41 17.43 34.31
C SER A 255 18.88 16.12 33.65
N LEU A 256 18.54 15.90 32.38
CA LEU A 256 18.97 14.71 31.62
C LEU A 256 20.48 14.76 31.32
N MET A 257 21.03 15.95 31.07
CA MET A 257 22.45 16.14 30.78
C MET A 257 23.34 15.83 31.98
N LYS A 258 22.84 16.00 33.21
CA LYS A 258 23.58 15.68 34.45
C LYS A 258 23.83 14.18 34.63
N ASN A 259 23.03 13.33 34.00
CA ASN A 259 23.13 11.87 34.11
C ASN A 259 23.94 11.24 32.96
N VAL A 260 24.46 12.05 32.03
CA VAL A 260 25.32 11.56 30.95
C VAL A 260 26.65 11.17 31.57
N LYS A 261 27.08 9.93 31.31
CA LYS A 261 28.34 9.41 31.86
C LYS A 261 29.50 10.10 31.15
N GLU A 262 30.28 10.87 31.90
CA GLU A 262 31.51 11.48 31.41
C GLU A 262 32.65 10.46 31.48
N PHE A 263 33.50 10.45 30.46
CA PHE A 263 34.65 9.55 30.35
C PHE A 263 35.93 10.38 30.35
N LYS A 264 36.97 9.89 31.05
CA LYS A 264 38.24 10.62 31.17
C LYS A 264 39.18 10.38 29.99
N SER A 265 39.02 9.24 29.29
CA SER A 265 39.82 8.87 28.12
C SER A 265 38.98 8.18 27.05
N VAL A 266 39.52 8.15 25.82
CA VAL A 266 38.92 7.42 24.69
C VAL A 266 38.87 5.92 24.96
N GLU A 267 39.90 5.36 25.59
CA GLU A 267 40.00 3.95 25.96
C GLU A 267 38.89 3.54 26.96
N GLU A 268 38.58 4.40 27.93
CA GLU A 268 37.50 4.15 28.90
C GLU A 268 36.13 4.09 28.20
N TYR A 269 35.93 4.98 27.21
CA TYR A 269 34.72 5.00 26.39
C TYR A 269 34.61 3.75 25.51
N GLU A 270 35.71 3.31 24.90
CA GLU A 270 35.76 2.08 24.08
C GLU A 270 35.41 0.84 24.92
N ALA A 271 36.04 0.67 26.09
CA ALA A 271 35.75 -0.44 26.99
C ALA A 271 34.28 -0.43 27.47
N TYR A 272 33.72 0.75 27.76
CA TYR A 272 32.30 0.89 28.11
C TYR A 272 31.38 0.50 26.96
N ARG A 273 31.74 0.88 25.72
CA ARG A 273 30.99 0.56 24.50
C ARG A 273 31.02 -0.94 24.20
N GLU A 274 32.17 -1.59 24.29
CA GLU A 274 32.32 -3.03 24.02
C GLU A 274 31.50 -3.89 24.98
N LYS A 275 31.53 -3.55 26.28
CA LYS A 275 30.72 -4.23 27.30
C LYS A 275 29.21 -4.09 27.05
N LYS A 276 28.77 -2.98 26.44
CA LYS A 276 27.37 -2.79 26.04
C LYS A 276 27.02 -3.55 24.76
N ALA A 277 27.92 -3.59 23.79
CA ALA A 277 27.69 -4.26 22.51
C ALA A 277 27.58 -5.78 22.63
N THR A 278 28.29 -6.38 23.59
CA THR A 278 28.28 -7.84 23.85
C THR A 278 27.11 -8.30 24.71
N LYS A 279 26.29 -7.38 25.23
CA LYS A 279 25.16 -7.72 26.08
C LYS A 279 24.04 -8.35 25.25
N THR A 280 23.68 -9.59 25.56
CA THR A 280 22.54 -10.27 24.96
C THR A 280 21.22 -9.74 25.55
N LEU A 281 20.15 -9.87 24.76
CA LEU A 281 18.80 -9.51 25.19
C LEU A 281 18.36 -10.39 26.38
N SER A 282 17.82 -9.77 27.41
CA SER A 282 17.18 -10.48 28.51
C SER A 282 15.93 -11.24 28.03
N ALA A 283 15.51 -12.30 28.74
CA ALA A 283 14.27 -13.02 28.45
C ALA A 283 13.03 -12.09 28.36
N LYS A 284 13.00 -11.01 29.18
CA LYS A 284 11.96 -9.99 29.12
C LYS A 284 12.03 -9.17 27.83
N GLU A 285 13.23 -8.84 27.37
CA GLU A 285 13.46 -8.06 26.15
C GLU A 285 13.13 -8.89 24.91
N LEU A 286 13.52 -10.17 24.87
CA LEU A 286 13.14 -11.13 23.83
C LEU A 286 11.62 -11.26 23.70
N LYS A 287 10.91 -11.39 24.84
CA LYS A 287 9.44 -11.44 24.84
C LYS A 287 8.82 -10.15 24.29
N ASN A 288 9.37 -8.99 24.63
CA ASN A 288 8.89 -7.71 24.11
C ASN A 288 9.11 -7.58 22.60
N GLU A 289 10.23 -8.09 22.08
CA GLU A 289 10.51 -8.14 20.65
C GLU A 289 9.54 -9.05 19.91
N GLU A 290 9.25 -10.24 20.45
CA GLU A 290 8.24 -11.14 19.90
C GLU A 290 6.84 -10.50 19.89
N LEU A 291 6.44 -9.84 20.98
CA LEU A 291 5.19 -9.08 21.05
C LEU A 291 5.16 -7.93 20.03
N LYS A 292 6.29 -7.23 19.83
CA LYS A 292 6.40 -6.18 18.81
C LYS A 292 6.21 -6.75 17.42
N ARG A 293 6.81 -7.90 17.12
CA ARG A 293 6.68 -8.60 15.84
C ARG A 293 5.24 -9.08 15.59
N LEU A 294 4.59 -9.65 16.59
CA LEU A 294 3.18 -10.04 16.50
C LEU A 294 2.28 -8.83 16.29
N LYS A 295 2.58 -7.71 16.97
CA LYS A 295 1.85 -6.46 16.78
C LYS A 295 2.03 -5.89 15.37
N SER A 296 3.25 -5.86 14.84
CA SER A 296 3.49 -5.37 13.47
C SER A 296 2.80 -6.23 12.41
N LEU A 297 2.75 -7.55 12.60
CA LEU A 297 1.99 -8.44 11.70
C LEU A 297 0.50 -8.11 11.72
N LYS A 298 -0.08 -7.92 12.91
CA LYS A 298 -1.49 -7.49 13.04
C LYS A 298 -1.74 -6.12 12.41
N ASP A 299 -0.87 -5.15 12.66
CA ASP A 299 -0.99 -3.80 12.08
C ASP A 299 -0.94 -3.85 10.53
N GLU A 300 -0.13 -4.75 9.96
CA GLU A 300 -0.04 -4.98 8.51
C GLU A 300 -1.30 -5.67 7.96
N ASP A 301 -1.84 -6.68 8.65
CA ASP A 301 -3.10 -7.32 8.27
C ASP A 301 -4.24 -6.30 8.25
N GLU A 302 -4.35 -5.46 9.29
CA GLU A 302 -5.33 -4.36 9.35
C GLU A 302 -5.14 -3.35 8.20
N ARG A 303 -3.88 -3.08 7.80
CA ARG A 303 -3.57 -2.18 6.66
C ARG A 303 -4.08 -2.75 5.35
N LEU A 304 -3.88 -4.04 5.11
CA LEU A 304 -4.39 -4.74 3.93
C LEU A 304 -5.92 -4.79 3.92
N GLU A 305 -6.57 -4.97 5.06
CA GLU A 305 -8.02 -4.89 5.17
C GLU A 305 -8.56 -3.49 4.85
N ARG A 306 -7.94 -2.43 5.38
CA ARG A 306 -8.30 -1.04 5.04
C ARG A 306 -8.17 -0.79 3.54
N LEU A 307 -7.08 -1.25 2.93
CA LEU A 307 -6.87 -1.12 1.49
C LEU A 307 -7.98 -1.84 0.69
N LYS A 308 -8.31 -3.09 1.03
CA LYS A 308 -9.40 -3.83 0.39
C LYS A 308 -10.75 -3.12 0.52
N ILE A 309 -11.03 -2.53 1.68
CA ILE A 309 -12.27 -1.76 1.92
C ILE A 309 -12.27 -0.49 1.08
N TYR A 310 -11.13 0.20 1.01
CA TYR A 310 -10.94 1.39 0.21
C TYR A 310 -11.17 1.11 -1.28
N ASP A 311 -10.56 0.06 -1.84
CA ASP A 311 -10.74 -0.33 -3.24
C ASP A 311 -12.22 -0.61 -3.57
N LYS A 312 -12.93 -1.30 -2.67
CA LYS A 312 -14.39 -1.52 -2.80
C LYS A 312 -15.19 -0.21 -2.76
N LYS A 313 -14.78 0.78 -1.96
CA LYS A 313 -15.41 2.10 -1.92
C LYS A 313 -15.13 2.87 -3.23
N VAL A 314 -13.91 2.78 -3.74
CA VAL A 314 -13.50 3.37 -5.03
C VAL A 314 -14.36 2.82 -6.15
N GLU A 315 -14.48 1.49 -6.25
CA GLU A 315 -15.31 0.84 -7.27
C GLU A 315 -16.78 1.27 -7.19
N LYS A 316 -17.35 1.29 -5.98
CA LYS A 316 -18.74 1.74 -5.76
C LYS A 316 -18.93 3.20 -6.16
N SER A 317 -18.00 4.07 -5.79
CA SER A 317 -18.04 5.48 -6.16
C SER A 317 -17.93 5.66 -7.68
N TYR A 318 -17.01 4.95 -8.32
CA TYR A 318 -16.86 4.95 -9.77
C TYR A 318 -18.15 4.53 -10.47
N ASN A 319 -18.76 3.41 -10.06
CA ASN A 319 -20.03 2.94 -10.62
C ASN A 319 -21.16 3.96 -10.43
N LYS A 320 -21.23 4.61 -9.25
CA LYS A 320 -22.22 5.65 -8.96
C LYS A 320 -21.99 6.91 -9.79
N ALA A 321 -20.74 7.35 -9.95
CA ALA A 321 -20.37 8.48 -10.78
C ALA A 321 -20.71 8.21 -12.24
N SER A 322 -20.34 7.04 -12.76
CA SER A 322 -20.70 6.59 -14.11
C SER A 322 -22.21 6.66 -14.36
N GLN A 323 -23.03 6.18 -13.41
CA GLN A 323 -24.49 6.26 -13.53
C GLN A 323 -25.07 7.68 -13.43
N LEU A 324 -24.48 8.54 -12.60
CA LEU A 324 -24.98 9.91 -12.35
C LEU A 324 -24.49 10.94 -13.37
N PHE A 325 -23.38 10.68 -14.05
CA PHE A 325 -22.79 11.56 -15.06
C PHE A 325 -22.97 11.09 -16.50
N LEU A 326 -23.47 9.86 -16.74
CA LEU A 326 -23.81 9.37 -18.09
C LEU A 326 -25.33 9.32 -18.35
N ARG A 327 -26.17 9.65 -17.35
CA ARG A 327 -27.61 9.88 -17.51
C ARG A 327 -27.90 11.37 -17.39
#